data_AF-W9SVT7-F1
#
_entry.id   AF-W9SVT7-F1
#
_cell.length_a   1.000
_cell.length_b   1.000
_cell.length_c   1.000
_cell.angle_alpha   90.00
_cell.angle_beta   90.00
_cell.angle_gamma   90.00
#
_symmetry.space_group_name_H-M   'P 1'
#
loop_
_entity.id
_entity.type
_entity.pdbx_description
1 polymer ?
#
loop_
_entity_poly.entity_id
_entity_poly.type
_entity_poly.pdbx_seq_one_letter_code
_entity_poly.pdbx_strand_id
1 'polypeptide(L)'
;MLPVRLILLERMPLTANGKLDLRRLPPVELVEEAAPVAPADALEAEVLAIWQGVLERPLGVESDFFALGGDSILSIQLTTRLRDAGHACTVKEVFEARTVRRLCRVLGQPRERVAIRAEQGMLVGEAFALQPIQRWFFEQPFASPHHWNQAWCCACRPPSTWRS
;
A
#
# COMPACT_ATOMS: atom_id res chain seq x y z
N MET A 1 2.92 -5.29 -8.50
CA MET A 1 1.91 -6.11 -9.21
C MET A 1 2.47 -7.49 -9.42
N LEU A 2 1.84 -8.52 -8.85
CA LEU A 2 2.18 -9.93 -9.08
C LEU A 2 0.93 -10.60 -9.70
N PRO A 3 1.04 -11.31 -10.83
CA PRO A 3 -0.10 -11.99 -11.42
C PRO A 3 -0.54 -13.16 -10.51
N VAL A 4 -1.86 -13.29 -10.30
CA VAL A 4 -2.45 -14.35 -9.49
C VAL A 4 -2.33 -15.75 -10.12
N ARG A 5 -2.08 -15.81 -11.42
CA ARG A 5 -1.88 -17.03 -12.21
C ARG A 5 -0.88 -16.75 -13.33
N LEU A 6 0.00 -17.73 -13.59
CA LEU A 6 0.84 -17.78 -14.78
C LEU A 6 0.44 -19.02 -15.57
N ILE A 7 0.18 -18.85 -16.87
CA ILE A 7 -0.21 -19.94 -17.76
C ILE A 7 0.88 -20.07 -18.82
N LEU A 8 1.47 -21.26 -18.91
CA LEU A 8 2.41 -21.58 -19.97
C LEU A 8 1.64 -21.82 -21.26
N LEU A 9 2.04 -21.12 -22.33
CA LEU A 9 1.52 -21.33 -23.68
C LEU A 9 2.66 -21.83 -24.55
N GLU A 10 2.43 -22.89 -25.32
CA GLU A 10 3.41 -23.37 -26.32
C GLU A 10 3.62 -22.35 -27.44
N ARG A 11 2.59 -21.58 -27.78
CA ARG A 11 2.64 -20.50 -28.76
C ARG A 11 1.65 -19.38 -28.42
N MET A 12 2.03 -18.14 -28.72
CA MET A 12 1.10 -17.01 -28.61
C MET A 12 0.05 -17.07 -29.73
N PRO A 13 -1.25 -17.04 -29.40
CA PRO A 13 -2.29 -16.99 -30.41
C PRO A 13 -2.32 -15.59 -31.05
N LEU A 14 -2.00 -15.51 -32.34
CA LEU A 14 -2.05 -14.26 -33.09
C LEU A 14 -3.22 -14.24 -34.07
N THR A 15 -3.76 -13.06 -34.32
CA THR A 15 -4.67 -12.75 -35.42
C THR A 15 -3.92 -12.77 -36.76
N ALA A 16 -4.66 -12.75 -37.87
CA ALA A 16 -4.06 -12.65 -39.21
C ALA A 16 -3.15 -11.42 -39.41
N ASN A 17 -3.39 -10.35 -38.63
CA ASN A 17 -2.59 -9.12 -38.65
C ASN A 17 -1.42 -9.15 -37.64
N GLY A 18 -1.11 -10.30 -37.05
CA GLY A 18 0.01 -10.46 -36.10
C GLY A 18 -0.23 -9.91 -34.69
N LYS A 19 -1.44 -9.40 -34.37
CA LYS A 19 -1.81 -8.96 -33.02
C LYS A 19 -2.24 -10.13 -32.14
N LEU A 20 -2.03 -10.05 -30.83
CA LEU A 20 -2.51 -11.05 -29.86
C LEU A 20 -4.04 -11.23 -29.95
N ASP A 21 -4.49 -12.47 -30.12
CA ASP A 21 -5.89 -12.84 -30.14
C ASP A 21 -6.36 -13.27 -28.73
N LEU A 22 -6.85 -12.29 -27.96
CA LEU A 22 -7.30 -12.48 -26.58
C LEU A 22 -8.42 -13.53 -26.44
N ARG A 23 -9.23 -13.74 -27.49
CA ARG A 23 -10.36 -14.68 -27.45
C ARG A 23 -9.91 -16.15 -27.54
N ARG A 24 -8.68 -16.37 -28.02
CA ARG A 24 -8.08 -17.70 -28.18
C ARG A 24 -7.16 -18.06 -27.02
N LEU A 25 -7.02 -17.18 -26.03
CA LEU A 25 -6.34 -17.52 -24.78
C LEU A 25 -7.15 -18.59 -24.02
N PRO A 26 -6.49 -19.53 -23.35
CA PRO A 26 -7.17 -20.52 -22.52
C PRO A 26 -8.03 -19.81 -21.46
N PRO A 27 -9.23 -20.31 -21.15
CA PRO A 27 -10.03 -19.79 -20.06
C PRO A 27 -9.27 -19.93 -18.74
N VAL A 28 -9.32 -18.89 -17.91
CA VAL A 28 -8.77 -18.93 -16.56
C VAL A 28 -9.89 -19.35 -15.63
N GLU A 29 -9.86 -20.59 -15.17
CA GLU A 29 -10.72 -21.01 -14.06
C GLU A 29 -10.21 -20.36 -12.77
N LEU A 30 -10.93 -19.33 -12.34
CA LEU A 30 -10.80 -18.76 -11.01
C LEU A 30 -11.40 -19.80 -10.04
N VAL A 31 -10.57 -20.74 -9.59
CA VAL A 31 -10.90 -21.58 -8.45
C VAL A 31 -11.26 -20.63 -7.32
N GLU A 32 -12.47 -20.78 -6.75
CA GLU A 32 -12.89 -20.04 -5.57
C GLU A 32 -11.76 -20.10 -4.55
N GLU A 33 -11.34 -18.94 -4.06
CA GLU A 33 -10.33 -18.86 -3.01
C GLU A 33 -10.79 -19.77 -1.88
N ALA A 34 -9.94 -20.73 -1.48
CA ALA A 34 -10.22 -21.60 -0.36
C ALA A 34 -10.70 -20.75 0.83
N ALA A 35 -11.66 -21.26 1.59
CA ALA A 35 -12.28 -20.53 2.69
C ALA A 35 -11.20 -19.82 3.53
N PRO A 36 -11.39 -18.52 3.87
CA PRO A 36 -10.38 -17.74 4.57
C PRO A 36 -9.92 -18.46 5.83
N VAL A 37 -8.60 -18.65 5.97
CA VAL A 37 -8.02 -19.28 7.16
C VAL A 37 -8.31 -18.39 8.37
N ALA A 38 -8.99 -18.98 9.37
CA ALA A 38 -9.34 -18.29 10.61
C ALA A 38 -8.09 -17.99 11.47
N PRO A 39 -8.14 -16.92 12.30
CA PRO A 39 -7.07 -16.62 13.25
C PRO A 39 -6.95 -17.70 14.33
N ALA A 40 -5.73 -18.02 14.72
CA ALA A 40 -5.40 -19.01 15.75
C ALA A 40 -5.39 -18.43 17.16
N ASP A 41 -5.15 -17.12 17.31
CA ASP A 41 -5.07 -16.43 18.59
C ASP A 41 -5.63 -14.99 18.52
N ALA A 42 -5.66 -14.31 19.67
CA ALA A 42 -6.20 -12.96 19.80
C ALA A 42 -5.38 -11.92 19.01
N LEU A 43 -4.06 -12.12 18.90
CA LEU A 43 -3.18 -11.21 18.14
C LEU A 43 -3.47 -11.33 16.64
N GLU A 44 -3.57 -12.55 16.10
CA GLU A 44 -4.00 -12.79 14.73
C GLU A 44 -5.39 -12.19 14.46
N ALA A 45 -6.34 -12.32 15.38
CA ALA A 45 -7.68 -11.77 15.21
C ALA A 45 -7.69 -10.23 15.14
N GLU A 46 -6.96 -9.56 16.04
CA GLU A 46 -6.87 -8.10 16.06
C GLU A 46 -6.15 -7.56 14.82
N VAL A 47 -4.99 -8.14 14.48
CA VAL A 47 -4.21 -7.75 13.29
C VAL A 47 -5.01 -8.01 12.01
N LEU A 48 -5.75 -9.14 11.94
CA LEU A 48 -6.63 -9.46 10.81
C LEU A 48 -7.72 -8.41 10.62
N ALA A 49 -8.37 -7.96 11.69
CA ALA A 49 -9.41 -6.94 11.62
C ALA A 49 -8.87 -5.62 11.07
N ILE A 50 -7.67 -5.21 11.49
CA ILE A 50 -7.01 -4.00 10.96
C ILE A 50 -6.68 -4.18 9.48
N TRP A 51 -6.18 -5.35 9.09
CA TRP A 51 -5.86 -5.70 7.70
C TRP A 51 -7.09 -5.62 6.80
N GLN A 52 -8.21 -6.20 7.24
CA GLN A 52 -9.50 -6.14 6.54
C GLN A 52 -10.01 -4.72 6.41
N GLY A 53 -9.84 -3.89 7.43
CA GLY A 53 -10.22 -2.48 7.40
C GLY A 53 -9.35 -1.60 6.50
N VAL A 54 -8.14 -2.03 6.15
CA VAL A 54 -7.25 -1.30 5.20
C VAL A 54 -7.52 -1.73 3.76
N LEU A 55 -7.77 -3.02 3.52
CA LEU A 55 -8.09 -3.54 2.18
C LEU A 55 -9.58 -3.51 1.84
N GLU A 56 -10.43 -3.13 2.80
CA GLU A 56 -11.90 -3.06 2.68
C GLU A 56 -12.54 -4.34 2.15
N ARG A 57 -12.04 -5.51 2.58
CA ARG A 57 -12.51 -6.80 2.09
C ARG A 57 -12.32 -7.93 3.11
N PRO A 58 -13.14 -9.00 3.05
CA PRO A 58 -12.90 -10.19 3.84
C PRO A 58 -11.63 -10.90 3.36
N LEU A 59 -10.80 -11.31 4.31
CA LEU A 59 -9.55 -12.05 4.08
C LEU A 59 -9.24 -12.96 5.27
N GLY A 60 -8.36 -13.92 5.08
CA GLY A 60 -7.89 -14.84 6.11
C GLY A 60 -6.45 -14.53 6.52
N VAL A 61 -5.95 -15.21 7.54
CA VAL A 61 -4.61 -14.89 8.08
C VAL A 61 -3.44 -15.25 7.16
N GLU A 62 -3.68 -16.08 6.15
CA GLU A 62 -2.71 -16.48 5.11
C GLU A 62 -2.87 -15.67 3.81
N SER A 63 -3.82 -14.73 3.78
CA SER A 63 -4.06 -13.90 2.60
C SER A 63 -2.90 -12.95 2.35
N ASP A 64 -2.34 -12.99 1.13
CA ASP A 64 -1.22 -12.13 0.73
C ASP A 64 -1.71 -10.69 0.47
N PHE A 65 -1.21 -9.76 1.26
CA PHE A 65 -1.57 -8.34 1.21
C PHE A 65 -1.38 -7.73 -0.18
N PHE A 66 -0.28 -8.06 -0.86
CA PHE A 66 0.07 -7.46 -2.15
C PHE A 66 -0.65 -8.14 -3.33
N ALA A 67 -0.97 -9.43 -3.20
CA ALA A 67 -1.82 -10.12 -4.16
C ALA A 67 -3.26 -9.57 -4.14
N LEU A 68 -3.70 -9.08 -2.98
CA LEU A 68 -5.05 -8.52 -2.77
C LEU A 68 -5.16 -7.01 -3.06
N GLY A 69 -4.12 -6.39 -3.62
CA GLY A 69 -4.13 -4.98 -4.01
C GLY A 69 -3.44 -4.04 -3.00
N GLY A 70 -2.81 -4.57 -1.96
CA GLY A 70 -1.97 -3.80 -1.06
C GLY A 70 -0.80 -3.14 -1.80
N ASP A 71 -0.57 -1.86 -1.51
CA ASP A 71 0.52 -1.06 -2.07
C ASP A 71 1.30 -0.33 -0.96
N SER A 72 2.17 0.61 -1.33
CA SER A 72 2.95 1.39 -0.37
C SER A 72 2.08 2.33 0.49
N ILE A 73 1.03 2.93 -0.07
CA ILE A 73 0.12 3.83 0.65
C ILE A 73 -0.67 3.02 1.68
N LEU A 74 -1.23 1.89 1.26
CA LEU A 74 -1.95 0.99 2.14
C LEU A 74 -1.03 0.38 3.20
N SER A 75 0.23 0.09 2.87
CA SER A 75 1.22 -0.35 3.87
C SER A 75 1.49 0.71 4.92
N ILE A 76 1.60 1.99 4.54
CA ILE A 76 1.78 3.10 5.48
C ILE A 76 0.56 3.22 6.40
N GLN A 77 -0.65 3.17 5.84
CA GLN A 77 -1.89 3.19 6.61
C GLN A 77 -1.97 2.01 7.58
N LEU A 78 -1.64 0.80 7.12
CA LEU A 78 -1.61 -0.41 7.92
C LEU A 78 -0.65 -0.28 9.11
N THR A 79 0.60 0.15 8.87
CA THR A 79 1.59 0.32 9.94
C THR A 79 1.18 1.40 10.95
N THR A 80 0.46 2.43 10.50
CA THR A 80 -0.08 3.49 11.37
C THR A 80 -1.18 2.93 12.28
N ARG A 81 -2.18 2.25 11.70
CA ARG A 81 -3.28 1.66 12.46
C ARG A 81 -2.81 0.56 13.43
N LEU A 82 -1.85 -0.26 13.00
CA LEU A 82 -1.24 -1.26 13.88
C LEU A 82 -0.51 -0.60 15.05
N ARG A 83 0.24 0.48 14.80
CA ARG A 83 0.88 1.25 15.87
C ARG A 83 -0.13 1.81 16.86
N ASP A 84 -1.26 2.35 16.38
CA ASP A 84 -2.32 2.87 17.24
C ASP A 84 -2.97 1.78 18.10
N ALA A 85 -3.02 0.54 17.59
CA ALA A 85 -3.41 -0.66 18.34
C ALA A 85 -2.28 -1.24 19.24
N GLY A 86 -1.13 -0.57 19.33
CA GLY A 86 0.00 -1.01 20.16
C GLY A 86 0.94 -2.01 19.50
N HIS A 87 0.75 -2.31 18.21
CA HIS A 87 1.53 -3.25 17.40
C HIS A 87 2.49 -2.52 16.44
N ALA A 88 3.61 -2.03 16.97
CA ALA A 88 4.57 -1.29 16.14
C ALA A 88 5.29 -2.21 15.13
N CYS A 89 5.13 -1.91 13.85
CA CYS A 89 5.89 -2.52 12.76
C CYS A 89 6.34 -1.50 11.71
N THR A 90 7.26 -1.91 10.86
CA THR A 90 7.74 -1.10 9.72
C THR A 90 7.07 -1.54 8.42
N VAL A 91 7.04 -0.65 7.42
CA VAL A 91 6.57 -1.00 6.07
C VAL A 91 7.40 -2.16 5.49
N LYS A 92 8.71 -2.18 5.76
CA LYS A 92 9.60 -3.27 5.35
C LYS A 92 9.12 -4.62 5.89
N GLU A 93 8.71 -4.68 7.16
CA GLU A 93 8.21 -5.92 7.76
C GLU A 93 6.90 -6.38 7.13
N VAL A 94 6.02 -5.46 6.74
CA VAL A 94 4.81 -5.79 5.96
C VAL A 94 5.19 -6.42 4.61
N PHE A 95 6.20 -5.86 3.92
CA PHE A 95 6.71 -6.39 2.66
C PHE A 95 7.34 -7.78 2.78
N GLU A 96 8.08 -8.04 3.86
CA GLU A 96 8.72 -9.32 4.11
C GLU A 96 7.73 -10.39 4.58
N ALA A 97 6.82 -10.01 5.49
CA ALA A 97 5.83 -10.92 6.05
C ALA A 97 4.70 -11.25 5.06
N ARG A 98 4.18 -10.26 4.32
CA ARG A 98 3.10 -10.36 3.31
C ARG A 98 1.72 -10.83 3.79
N THR A 99 1.64 -11.60 4.87
CA THR A 99 0.41 -12.19 5.44
C THR A 99 0.28 -11.84 6.92
N VAL A 100 -0.95 -11.83 7.45
CA VAL A 100 -1.23 -11.60 8.88
C VAL A 100 -0.42 -12.55 9.76
N ARG A 101 -0.49 -13.86 9.51
CA ARG A 101 0.18 -14.87 10.33
C ARG A 101 1.69 -14.64 10.41
N ARG A 102 2.33 -14.36 9.27
CA ARG A 102 3.76 -14.05 9.23
C ARG A 102 4.07 -12.75 9.96
N LEU A 103 3.21 -11.73 9.87
CA LEU A 103 3.44 -10.48 10.59
C LEU A 103 3.28 -10.67 12.10
N CYS A 104 2.29 -11.42 12.55
CA CYS A 104 2.09 -11.72 13.98
C CYS A 104 3.30 -12.45 14.59
N ARG A 105 3.97 -13.33 13.84
CA ARG A 105 5.24 -13.95 14.27
C ARG A 105 6.35 -12.92 14.49
N VAL A 106 6.40 -11.88 13.67
CA VAL A 106 7.38 -10.79 13.77
C VAL A 106 7.03 -9.86 14.96
N LEU A 107 5.74 -9.58 15.16
CA LEU A 107 5.24 -8.76 16.26
C LEU A 107 5.38 -9.43 17.63
N GLY A 108 5.28 -10.76 17.71
CA GLY A 108 5.42 -11.52 18.95
C GLY A 108 6.85 -11.61 19.50
N GLN A 109 7.84 -11.08 18.78
CA GLN A 109 9.23 -11.05 19.24
C GLN A 109 9.48 -9.86 20.18
N PRO A 110 10.28 -10.02 21.25
CA PRO A 110 10.67 -8.91 22.10
C PRO A 110 11.40 -7.83 21.28
N ARG A 111 10.92 -6.59 21.35
CA ARG A 111 11.46 -5.46 20.60
C ARG A 111 11.71 -4.27 21.51
N GLU A 112 12.85 -3.62 21.31
CA GLU A 112 13.05 -2.26 21.79
C GLU A 112 12.09 -1.34 21.02
N ARG A 113 11.04 -0.89 21.71
CA ARG A 113 10.09 0.06 21.16
C ARG A 113 10.74 1.44 21.16
N VAL A 114 11.28 1.84 20.00
CA VAL A 114 11.63 3.25 19.78
C VAL A 114 10.32 4.02 19.63
N ALA A 115 9.87 4.65 20.71
CA ALA A 115 8.72 5.54 20.67
C ALA A 115 9.09 6.78 19.85
N ILE A 116 8.73 6.80 18.56
CA ILE A 116 8.80 8.02 17.76
C ILE A 116 7.66 8.92 18.23
N ARG A 117 7.97 9.86 19.13
CA ARG A 117 7.07 10.98 19.44
C ARG A 117 7.06 11.92 18.24
N ALA A 118 6.06 11.75 17.37
CA ALA A 118 5.71 12.79 16.42
C ALA A 118 4.92 13.86 17.18
N GLU A 119 5.55 15.01 17.44
CA GLU A 119 4.90 16.15 18.05
C GLU A 119 3.92 16.75 17.03
N GLN A 120 2.61 16.65 17.29
CA GLN A 120 1.57 17.24 16.42
C GLN A 120 1.12 18.64 16.88
N GLY A 121 1.96 19.32 17.66
CA GLY A 121 1.68 20.67 18.14
C GLY A 121 1.85 21.73 17.04
N MET A 122 1.11 22.84 17.16
CA MET A 122 1.43 24.03 16.39
C MET A 122 2.81 24.51 16.80
N LEU A 123 3.71 24.64 15.84
CA LEU A 123 5.04 25.18 16.08
C LEU A 123 4.90 26.67 16.42
N VAL A 124 5.24 27.06 17.65
CA VAL A 124 5.21 28.45 18.12
C VAL A 124 6.65 28.91 18.36
N GLY A 125 7.04 30.05 17.79
CA GLY A 125 8.39 30.60 17.86
C GLY A 125 8.71 31.54 16.67
N GLU A 126 9.75 32.36 16.81
CA GLU A 126 10.15 33.33 15.78
C GLU A 126 10.92 32.70 14.60
N ALA A 127 11.60 31.56 14.82
CA ALA A 127 12.31 30.82 13.77
C ALA A 127 12.44 29.33 14.12
N PHE A 128 12.24 28.46 13.11
CA PHE A 128 12.46 27.02 13.22
C PHE A 128 13.65 26.61 12.37
N ALA A 129 14.46 25.68 12.86
CA ALA A 129 15.52 25.10 12.07
C ALA A 129 14.93 24.38 10.85
N LEU A 130 15.50 24.64 9.68
CA LEU A 130 15.15 23.92 8.45
C LEU A 130 15.38 22.41 8.64
N GLN A 131 14.44 21.61 8.15
CA GLN A 131 14.58 20.16 8.05
C GLN A 131 15.79 19.81 7.17
N PRO A 132 16.43 18.63 7.34
CA PRO A 132 17.60 18.25 6.56
C PRO A 132 17.43 18.41 5.04
N ILE A 133 16.26 18.03 4.52
CA ILE A 133 15.95 18.17 3.08
C ILE A 133 15.80 19.64 2.65
N GLN A 134 15.23 20.49 3.51
CA GLN A 134 15.08 21.93 3.23
C GLN A 134 16.43 22.63 3.26
N ARG A 135 17.25 22.34 4.27
CA ARG A 135 18.62 22.87 4.37
C ARG A 135 19.43 22.50 3.14
N TRP A 136 19.46 21.20 2.82
CA TRP A 136 20.13 20.70 1.62
C TRP A 136 19.66 21.45 0.37
N PHE A 137 18.34 21.62 0.19
CA PHE A 137 17.76 22.30 -0.96
C PHE A 137 18.21 23.76 -1.09
N PHE A 138 18.14 24.54 0.00
CA PHE A 138 18.52 25.96 -0.04
C PHE A 138 20.03 26.19 -0.12
N GLU A 139 20.85 25.20 0.24
CA GLU A 139 22.30 25.24 0.06
C GLU A 139 22.73 24.94 -1.38
N GLN A 140 21.85 24.41 -2.24
CA GLN A 140 22.21 24.09 -3.62
C GLN A 140 22.25 25.35 -4.52
N PRO A 141 23.33 25.55 -5.30
CA PRO A 141 23.41 26.64 -6.27
C PRO A 141 22.68 26.30 -7.58
N PHE A 142 21.35 26.18 -7.53
CA PHE A 142 20.57 25.85 -8.72
C PHE A 142 20.65 26.98 -9.77
N ALA A 143 21.11 26.64 -10.97
CA ALA A 143 21.16 27.58 -12.11
C ALA A 143 19.76 28.06 -12.56
N SER A 144 18.70 27.30 -12.23
CA SER A 144 17.31 27.65 -12.55
C SER A 144 16.39 27.28 -11.39
N PRO A 145 16.19 28.17 -10.41
CA PRO A 145 15.42 27.88 -9.19
C PRO A 145 13.97 27.44 -9.46
N HIS A 146 13.37 27.93 -10.54
CA HIS A 146 11.97 27.65 -10.91
C HIS A 146 11.70 26.20 -11.35
N HIS A 147 12.74 25.38 -11.59
CA HIS A 147 12.57 23.97 -11.97
C HIS A 147 11.86 23.15 -10.88
N TRP A 148 11.93 23.59 -9.63
CA TRP A 148 11.33 22.91 -8.49
C TRP A 148 9.91 23.40 -8.17
N ASN A 149 9.35 24.30 -8.98
CA ASN A 149 7.99 24.75 -8.83
C ASN A 149 7.01 23.65 -9.29
N GLN A 150 6.00 23.37 -8.46
CA GLN A 150 4.87 22.53 -8.88
C GLN A 150 3.71 23.42 -9.31
N ALA A 151 3.35 23.36 -10.60
CA ALA A 151 2.18 24.04 -11.14
C ALA A 151 1.12 23.00 -11.52
N TRP A 152 -0.12 23.21 -11.08
CA TRP A 152 -1.24 22.32 -11.35
C TRP A 152 -2.32 23.11 -12.09
N CYS A 153 -2.85 22.55 -13.18
CA CYS A 153 -4.01 23.11 -13.88
C CYS A 153 -5.18 22.13 -13.74
N CYS A 154 -6.23 22.55 -13.04
CA CYS A 154 -7.46 21.78 -12.90
C CYS A 154 -8.55 22.43 -13.77
N ALA A 155 -9.04 21.70 -14.77
CA ALA A 155 -10.19 22.13 -15.55
C ALA A 155 -11.47 21.72 -14.82
N CYS A 156 -12.17 22.69 -14.24
CA CYS A 156 -13.49 22.45 -13.66
C CYS A 156 -14.54 22.39 -14.77
N ARG A 157 -15.28 21.29 -14.85
CA ARG A 157 -16.43 21.19 -15.76
C ARG A 157 -17.56 22.09 -15.21
N PRO A 158 -18.22 22.93 -16.03
CA PRO A 158 -19.37 23.68 -15.55
C PRO A 158 -20.45 22.72 -15.05
N PRO A 159 -21.19 23.06 -13.98
CA PRO A 159 -22.24 22.20 -13.46
C PRO A 159 -23.22 21.87 -14.59
N SER A 160 -23.50 20.58 -14.79
CA SER A 160 -24.57 20.16 -15.68
C SER A 160 -25.85 20.79 -15.14
N THR A 161 -26.47 21.69 -15.91
CA THR A 161 -27.82 22.16 -15.62
C THR A 161 -28.71 20.92 -15.56
N TRP A 162 -29.07 20.50 -14.35
CA TRP A 162 -30.11 19.51 -14.13
C TRP A 162 -31.39 20.08 -14.72
N ARG A 163 -31.84 19.52 -15.84
CA ARG A 163 -33.18 19.78 -16.35
C ARG A 163 -34.17 19.15 -15.38
N SER A 164 -35.07 20.00 -14.91
CA SER A 164 -36.26 19.69 -14.11
C SER A 164 -37.17 18.68 -14.79
#